data_AF-A0A1Q3A075-F1
#
_entry.id   AF-A0A1Q3A075-F1
#
_cell.length_a   1.000
_cell.length_b   1.000
_cell.length_c   1.000
_cell.angle_alpha   90.00
_cell.angle_beta   90.00
_cell.angle_gamma   90.00
#
_symmetry.space_group_name_H-M   'P 1'
#
loop_
_entity.id
_entity.type
_entity.pdbx_description
1 polymer ?
#
loop_
_entity_poly.entity_id
_entity_poly.type
_entity_poly.pdbx_seq_one_letter_code
_entity_poly.pdbx_strand_id
1 'polypeptide(L)'
;MRVRDTKMSLDFDPSIPNTDTAVVQVLDPESLRPVNAGTAVSNRTQAVLRRSRDESVNAELNLHPGTNYTGRLTFVSGEKLGRKARLHVSLACNGKIKVLHRTKAMQCDKKGIAYYEETFGFQAPPEASLIFGGTSYHLMRRDEHLGIAQIPLDDPSVNRGKLISTNLDKGIVNFRLNYPVAEVEEEPEAQHFLSDYRYPDDESQYEEKMYGKNVVV
;
A
#
# COMPACT_ATOMS: atom_id res chain seq x y z
N MET A 1 33.99 21.57 49.25
CA MET A 1 33.59 20.19 49.61
C MET A 1 32.17 19.99 49.09
N ARG A 2 31.98 19.26 47.99
CA ARG A 2 30.66 18.95 47.41
C ARG A 2 30.57 17.44 47.23
N VAL A 3 29.56 16.86 47.87
CA VAL A 3 29.28 15.42 47.93
C VAL A 3 28.81 14.95 46.55
N ARG A 4 29.37 13.83 46.09
CA ARG A 4 28.95 13.13 44.87
C ARG A 4 27.79 12.22 45.24
N ASP A 5 26.66 12.36 44.55
CA ASP A 5 25.58 11.38 44.62
C ASP A 5 26.00 10.11 43.86
N THR A 6 26.26 9.07 44.63
CA THR A 6 26.56 7.73 44.14
C THR A 6 25.25 7.07 43.70
N LYS A 7 25.04 6.91 42.39
CA LYS A 7 23.99 6.02 41.89
C LYS A 7 24.36 4.59 42.27
N MET A 8 23.62 4.00 43.21
CA MET A 8 23.73 2.61 43.59
C MET A 8 23.43 1.72 42.37
N SER A 9 24.36 0.82 42.06
CA SER A 9 24.15 -0.29 41.16
C SER A 9 23.07 -1.21 41.75
N LEU A 10 22.12 -1.62 40.90
CA LEU A 10 21.24 -2.74 41.17
C LEU A 10 22.08 -4.01 41.14
N ASP A 11 22.66 -4.34 42.29
CA ASP A 11 23.39 -5.58 42.47
C ASP A 11 22.35 -6.72 42.48
N PHE A 12 22.46 -7.60 41.48
CA PHE A 12 21.65 -8.80 41.36
C PHE A 12 21.99 -9.75 42.51
N ASP A 13 21.05 -9.94 43.45
CA ASP A 13 21.19 -10.83 44.60
C ASP A 13 20.73 -12.26 44.24
N PRO A 14 21.66 -13.23 44.11
CA PRO A 14 21.32 -14.60 43.77
C PRO A 14 20.74 -15.40 44.95
N SER A 15 20.65 -14.83 46.15
CA SER A 15 20.07 -15.49 47.33
C SER A 15 18.54 -15.39 47.41
N ILE A 16 17.94 -14.55 46.58
CA ILE A 16 16.50 -14.38 46.49
C ILE A 16 15.99 -15.22 45.30
N PRO A 17 15.28 -16.34 45.52
CA PRO A 17 14.70 -17.10 44.43
C PRO A 17 13.67 -16.23 43.70
N ASN A 18 13.79 -16.14 42.38
CA ASN A 18 12.88 -15.39 41.54
C ASN A 18 11.53 -16.12 41.48
N THR A 19 10.55 -15.71 42.28
CA THR A 19 9.22 -16.35 42.37
C THR A 19 8.22 -15.81 41.33
N ASP A 20 8.69 -15.08 40.33
CA ASP A 20 7.84 -14.47 39.31
C ASP A 20 7.46 -15.52 38.24
N THR A 21 6.58 -16.45 38.63
CA THR A 21 5.97 -17.40 37.70
C THR A 21 4.86 -16.68 36.93
N ALA A 22 5.03 -16.54 35.61
CA ALA A 22 3.96 -16.10 34.72
C ALA A 22 2.73 -17.01 34.86
N VAL A 23 1.56 -16.39 35.04
CA VAL A 23 0.28 -17.10 35.09
C VAL A 23 0.02 -17.71 33.71
N VAL A 24 0.19 -19.04 33.60
CA VAL A 24 -0.22 -19.81 32.43
C VAL A 24 -1.75 -19.85 32.43
N GLN A 25 -2.38 -19.23 31.43
CA GLN A 25 -3.80 -19.43 31.18
C GLN A 25 -4.02 -20.92 30.86
N VAL A 26 -4.62 -21.64 31.81
CA VAL A 26 -5.11 -23.01 31.63
C VAL A 26 -6.29 -22.90 30.67
N LEU A 27 -6.10 -23.37 29.43
CA LEU A 27 -7.22 -23.57 28.51
C LEU A 27 -8.14 -24.65 29.07
N ASP A 28 -9.43 -24.33 29.09
CA ASP A 28 -10.52 -25.21 29.53
C ASP A 28 -10.57 -26.50 28.68
N PRO A 29 -10.49 -27.70 29.28
CA PRO A 29 -10.41 -28.96 28.53
C PRO A 29 -11.75 -29.41 27.88
N GLU A 30 -12.85 -28.67 28.05
CA GLU A 30 -14.17 -29.00 27.48
C GLU A 30 -14.38 -28.57 26.02
N SER A 31 -13.43 -27.87 25.39
CA SER A 31 -13.54 -27.49 23.96
C SER A 31 -13.03 -28.55 22.97
N LEU A 32 -12.58 -29.72 23.45
CA LEU A 32 -12.17 -30.84 22.60
C LEU A 32 -13.35 -31.80 22.43
N ARG A 33 -14.12 -31.67 21.35
CA ARG A 33 -15.03 -32.73 20.89
C ARG A 33 -14.33 -33.59 19.83
N PRO A 34 -13.99 -34.85 20.14
CA PRO A 34 -13.60 -35.82 19.14
C PRO A 34 -14.79 -36.70 18.68
N VAL A 35 -14.73 -37.06 17.40
CA VAL A 35 -15.12 -38.35 16.79
C VAL A 35 -16.61 -38.61 16.50
N ASN A 36 -16.88 -38.89 15.21
CA ASN A 36 -17.49 -40.17 14.83
C ASN A 36 -16.75 -40.75 13.63
N ALA A 37 -16.14 -41.91 13.86
CA ALA A 37 -15.52 -42.78 12.88
C ALA A 37 -16.55 -43.80 12.38
N GLY A 38 -16.54 -44.10 11.07
CA GLY A 38 -17.35 -45.17 10.52
C GLY A 38 -17.25 -45.34 9.00
N THR A 39 -16.40 -46.27 8.58
CA THR A 39 -16.51 -47.14 7.39
C THR A 39 -16.31 -46.61 5.95
N ALA A 40 -15.11 -46.91 5.43
CA ALA A 40 -14.82 -47.75 4.25
C ALA A 40 -15.32 -47.39 2.82
N VAL A 41 -14.32 -47.15 1.96
CA VAL A 41 -14.16 -47.61 0.55
C VAL A 41 -15.01 -46.93 -0.54
N SER A 42 -14.33 -46.16 -1.41
CA SER A 42 -14.16 -46.47 -2.85
C SER A 42 -14.03 -45.19 -3.71
N ASN A 43 -12.92 -45.12 -4.45
CA ASN A 43 -12.75 -44.53 -5.78
C ASN A 43 -13.71 -43.42 -6.23
N ARG A 44 -13.17 -42.20 -6.35
CA ARG A 44 -13.19 -41.46 -7.63
C ARG A 44 -12.19 -40.31 -7.59
N THR A 45 -11.15 -40.47 -8.39
CA THR A 45 -10.29 -39.41 -8.91
C THR A 45 -11.17 -38.38 -9.62
N GLN A 46 -11.61 -37.36 -8.90
CA GLN A 46 -12.09 -36.13 -9.53
C GLN A 46 -10.92 -35.16 -9.56
N ALA A 47 -10.31 -35.07 -10.73
CA ALA A 47 -9.51 -33.93 -11.11
C ALA A 47 -10.38 -32.68 -10.91
N VAL A 48 -10.12 -31.95 -9.83
CA VAL A 48 -10.65 -30.61 -9.63
C VAL A 48 -9.98 -29.75 -10.69
N LEU A 49 -10.65 -29.64 -11.84
CA LEU A 49 -10.36 -28.67 -12.86
C LEU A 49 -10.48 -27.29 -12.19
N ARG A 50 -9.36 -26.80 -11.66
CA ARG A 50 -9.20 -25.41 -11.24
C ARG A 50 -9.41 -24.57 -12.48
N ARG A 51 -10.66 -24.14 -12.70
CA ARG A 51 -10.95 -23.03 -13.60
C ARG A 51 -10.18 -21.84 -13.06
N SER A 52 -9.05 -21.56 -13.68
CA SER A 52 -8.43 -20.25 -13.76
C SER A 52 -9.52 -19.29 -14.23
N ARG A 53 -10.17 -18.63 -13.28
CA ARG A 53 -10.94 -17.43 -13.57
C ARG A 53 -9.93 -16.29 -13.46
N ASP A 54 -9.31 -16.01 -14.59
CA ASP A 54 -8.49 -14.82 -14.76
C ASP A 54 -9.32 -13.58 -14.41
N GLU A 55 -8.61 -12.69 -13.73
CA GLU A 55 -9.00 -11.37 -13.30
C GLU A 55 -9.60 -10.53 -14.42
N SER A 56 -10.70 -9.85 -14.08
CA SER A 56 -10.97 -8.47 -14.50
C SER A 56 -12.12 -7.96 -13.64
N VAL A 57 -11.85 -7.81 -12.34
CA VAL A 57 -12.73 -7.02 -11.48
C VAL A 57 -12.14 -5.61 -11.44
N ASN A 58 -12.40 -4.85 -12.51
CA ASN A 58 -12.33 -3.39 -12.47
C ASN A 58 -13.55 -2.92 -11.67
N ALA A 59 -13.51 -3.08 -10.34
CA ALA A 59 -14.48 -2.45 -9.46
C ALA A 59 -13.88 -1.11 -9.03
N GLU A 60 -14.24 -0.08 -9.78
CA GLU A 60 -14.12 1.33 -9.42
C GLU A 60 -14.87 1.51 -8.09
N LEU A 61 -14.12 1.51 -6.99
CA LEU A 61 -14.65 1.56 -5.63
C LEU A 61 -14.12 2.82 -4.99
N ASN A 62 -14.95 3.85 -4.91
CA ASN A 62 -14.69 5.01 -4.05
C ASN A 62 -14.32 4.52 -2.64
N LEU A 63 -13.03 4.56 -2.31
CA LEU A 63 -12.53 4.04 -1.05
C LEU A 63 -12.94 5.00 0.03
N HIS A 64 -13.75 4.51 0.96
CA HIS A 64 -14.21 5.31 2.07
C HIS A 64 -13.07 5.40 3.10
N PRO A 65 -12.70 6.61 3.54
CA PRO A 65 -11.71 6.78 4.60
C PRO A 65 -12.03 5.94 5.84
N GLY A 66 -11.01 5.41 6.51
CA GLY A 66 -11.16 4.58 7.71
C GLY A 66 -11.68 3.15 7.47
N THR A 67 -12.02 2.79 6.24
CA THR A 67 -12.33 1.39 5.88
C THR A 67 -11.05 0.66 5.48
N ASN A 68 -10.85 -0.55 6.00
CA ASN A 68 -9.69 -1.36 5.62
C ASN A 68 -9.99 -2.16 4.35
N TYR A 69 -9.15 -1.97 3.33
CA TYR A 69 -9.21 -2.72 2.08
C TYR A 69 -8.08 -3.74 2.03
N THR A 70 -8.33 -4.86 1.35
CA THR A 70 -7.32 -5.91 1.16
C THR A 70 -6.49 -5.61 -0.08
N GLY A 71 -5.18 -5.50 0.11
CA GLY A 71 -4.20 -5.35 -0.95
C GLY A 71 -3.29 -6.56 -1.08
N ARG A 72 -2.65 -6.67 -2.23
CA ARG A 72 -1.63 -7.69 -2.53
C ARG A 72 -0.40 -7.02 -3.09
N LEU A 73 0.74 -7.28 -2.46
CA LEU A 73 2.03 -6.72 -2.87
C LEU A 73 2.98 -7.85 -3.26
N THR A 74 3.64 -7.67 -4.40
CA THR A 74 4.66 -8.60 -4.92
C THR A 74 5.98 -7.87 -5.06
N PHE A 75 7.00 -8.30 -4.32
CA PHE A 75 8.38 -7.91 -4.60
C PHE A 75 8.87 -8.65 -5.83
N VAL A 76 9.17 -7.93 -6.91
CA VAL A 76 9.65 -8.54 -8.15
C VAL A 76 11.16 -8.66 -8.10
N SER A 77 11.84 -7.53 -8.03
CA SER A 77 13.30 -7.47 -7.97
C SER A 77 13.77 -6.23 -7.24
N GLY A 78 15.08 -6.14 -6.99
CA GLY A 78 15.70 -4.87 -6.70
C GLY A 78 17.07 -4.78 -7.32
N GLU A 79 17.53 -3.55 -7.52
CA GLU A 79 18.74 -3.22 -8.26
C GLU A 79 19.67 -2.35 -7.39
N LYS A 80 20.97 -2.48 -7.63
CA LYS A 80 22.03 -1.79 -6.88
C LYS A 80 21.97 -2.06 -5.36
N LEU A 81 21.47 -3.22 -4.94
CA LEU A 81 21.26 -3.53 -3.51
C LEU A 81 22.54 -3.99 -2.77
N GLY A 82 23.68 -4.09 -3.46
CA GLY A 82 24.93 -4.60 -2.90
C GLY A 82 25.18 -6.08 -3.25
N ARG A 83 25.79 -6.83 -2.32
CA ARG A 83 26.11 -8.26 -2.52
C ARG A 83 25.00 -9.19 -2.09
N LYS A 84 24.36 -8.92 -0.95
CA LYS A 84 23.29 -9.72 -0.39
C LYS A 84 22.34 -8.76 0.30
N ALA A 85 21.05 -8.82 -0.02
CA ALA A 85 20.11 -7.82 0.47
C ALA A 85 18.79 -8.44 0.92
N ARG A 86 18.18 -7.80 1.93
CA ARG A 86 16.83 -8.08 2.39
C ARG A 86 15.99 -6.83 2.23
N LEU A 87 14.81 -7.00 1.64
CA LEU A 87 13.80 -5.95 1.55
C LEU A 87 12.76 -6.14 2.65
N HIS A 88 12.16 -5.05 3.07
CA HIS A 88 11.01 -5.08 3.95
C HIS A 88 10.04 -3.96 3.57
N VAL A 89 8.81 -4.17 3.97
CA VAL A 89 7.73 -3.19 3.78
C VAL A 89 6.96 -3.06 5.07
N SER A 90 6.67 -1.82 5.41
CA SER A 90 5.92 -1.42 6.59
C SER A 90 4.71 -0.61 6.17
N LEU A 91 3.66 -0.64 6.96
CA LEU A 91 2.48 0.20 6.81
C LEU A 91 2.57 1.35 7.81
N ALA A 92 2.49 2.58 7.32
CA ALA A 92 2.31 3.76 8.12
C ALA A 92 0.84 4.20 8.06
N CYS A 93 0.17 4.24 9.22
CA CYS A 93 -1.22 4.63 9.35
C CYS A 93 -1.42 5.30 10.70
N ASN A 94 -2.07 6.47 10.74
CA ASN A 94 -2.40 7.19 11.98
C ASN A 94 -1.19 7.40 12.92
N GLY A 95 -0.04 7.78 12.36
CA GLY A 95 1.19 8.02 13.12
C GLY A 95 1.88 6.76 13.66
N LYS A 96 1.37 5.56 13.37
CA LYS A 96 1.95 4.27 13.76
C LYS A 96 2.56 3.58 12.54
N ILE A 97 3.73 2.97 12.72
CA ILE A 97 4.41 2.18 11.70
C ILE A 97 4.41 0.72 12.12
N LYS A 98 3.85 -0.15 11.29
CA LYS A 98 3.82 -1.61 11.49
C LYS A 98 4.54 -2.31 10.36
N VAL A 99 5.54 -3.15 10.67
CA VAL A 99 6.19 -3.98 9.65
C VAL A 99 5.20 -5.02 9.14
N LEU A 100 4.96 -5.05 7.83
CA LEU A 100 4.04 -6.00 7.19
C LEU A 100 4.78 -7.27 6.79
N HIS A 101 5.88 -7.13 6.07
CA HIS A 101 6.62 -8.26 5.52
C HIS A 101 8.12 -7.97 5.45
N ARG A 102 8.92 -9.03 5.61
CA ARG A 102 10.37 -9.02 5.41
C ARG A 102 10.72 -10.18 4.50
N THR A 103 11.40 -9.89 3.40
CA THR A 103 11.80 -10.92 2.45
C THR A 103 12.91 -11.80 3.02
N LYS A 104 13.19 -12.91 2.35
CA LYS A 104 14.47 -13.61 2.59
C LYS A 104 15.63 -12.74 2.12
N ALA A 105 16.80 -12.93 2.74
CA ALA A 105 18.01 -12.26 2.28
C ALA A 105 18.52 -12.98 1.02
N MET A 106 18.49 -12.30 -0.12
CA MET A 106 18.87 -12.85 -1.42
C MET A 106 20.27 -12.38 -1.80
N GLN A 107 21.04 -13.27 -2.41
CA GLN A 107 22.32 -12.92 -3.01
C GLN A 107 22.05 -12.15 -4.31
N CYS A 108 22.74 -11.03 -4.52
CA CYS A 108 22.63 -10.24 -5.72
C CYS A 108 23.62 -10.72 -6.79
N ASP A 109 23.21 -10.57 -8.04
CA ASP A 109 23.96 -10.92 -9.23
C ASP A 109 25.18 -10.00 -9.41
N LYS A 110 26.04 -10.31 -10.41
CA LYS A 110 27.16 -9.43 -10.78
C LYS A 110 26.74 -8.01 -11.17
N LYS A 111 25.48 -7.83 -11.60
CA LYS A 111 24.87 -6.54 -11.93
C LYS A 111 24.25 -5.83 -10.71
N GLY A 112 24.33 -6.43 -9.51
CA GLY A 112 23.70 -5.91 -8.29
C GLY A 112 22.18 -6.07 -8.28
N ILE A 113 21.64 -7.00 -9.07
CA ILE A 113 20.20 -7.29 -9.16
C ILE A 113 19.88 -8.47 -8.24
N ALA A 114 18.77 -8.43 -7.52
CA ALA A 114 18.22 -9.59 -6.81
C ALA A 114 16.77 -9.79 -7.17
N TYR A 115 16.38 -11.04 -7.44
CA TYR A 115 14.99 -11.43 -7.71
C TYR A 115 14.39 -12.06 -6.46
N TYR A 116 13.21 -11.60 -6.07
CA TYR A 116 12.52 -12.07 -4.87
C TYR A 116 11.28 -12.89 -5.23
N GLU A 117 10.44 -12.37 -6.14
CA GLU A 117 9.16 -12.96 -6.54
C GLU A 117 8.24 -13.32 -5.36
N GLU A 118 8.43 -12.64 -4.23
CA GLU A 118 7.67 -12.88 -3.00
C GLU A 118 6.38 -12.06 -3.02
N THR A 119 5.26 -12.72 -2.80
CA THR A 119 3.95 -12.07 -2.76
C THR A 119 3.28 -12.27 -1.41
N PHE A 120 2.71 -11.22 -0.85
CA PHE A 120 1.94 -11.28 0.39
C PHE A 120 0.70 -10.38 0.31
N GLY A 121 -0.33 -10.73 1.10
CA GLY A 121 -1.53 -9.92 1.27
C GLY A 121 -1.42 -9.02 2.50
N PHE A 122 -2.05 -7.86 2.47
CA PHE A 122 -2.16 -6.95 3.60
C PHE A 122 -3.53 -6.29 3.64
N GLN A 123 -3.87 -5.69 4.77
CA GLN A 123 -5.07 -4.88 4.94
C GLN A 123 -4.65 -3.49 5.40
N ALA A 124 -5.16 -2.46 4.72
CA ALA A 124 -4.86 -1.08 5.01
C ALA A 124 -6.00 -0.17 4.58
N PRO A 125 -6.22 0.95 5.28
CA PRO A 125 -7.13 1.97 4.81
C PRO A 125 -6.47 2.85 3.72
N PRO A 126 -7.27 3.56 2.90
CA PRO A 126 -6.75 4.32 1.76
C PRO A 126 -5.80 5.45 2.19
N GLU A 127 -5.98 6.02 3.38
CA GLU A 127 -5.11 7.05 3.94
C GLU A 127 -3.72 6.55 4.40
N ALA A 128 -3.45 5.25 4.32
CA ALA A 128 -2.18 4.69 4.76
C ALA A 128 -1.10 4.80 3.68
N SER A 129 0.17 4.75 4.10
CA SER A 129 1.32 4.68 3.20
C SER A 129 2.11 3.40 3.40
N LEU A 130 2.61 2.84 2.30
CA LEU A 130 3.59 1.77 2.31
C LEU A 130 4.99 2.36 2.38
N ILE A 131 5.78 1.93 3.37
CA ILE A 131 7.18 2.30 3.54
C ILE A 131 8.03 1.10 3.15
N PHE A 132 8.76 1.23 2.06
CA PHE A 132 9.75 0.27 1.59
C PHE A 132 11.10 0.60 2.20
N GLY A 133 11.83 -0.44 2.61
CA GLY A 133 13.19 -0.29 3.10
C GLY A 133 14.03 -1.51 2.77
N GLY A 134 15.34 -1.33 2.84
CA GLY A 134 16.29 -2.39 2.53
C GLY A 134 17.50 -2.39 3.46
N THR A 135 18.10 -3.57 3.61
CA THR A 135 19.37 -3.78 4.30
C THR A 135 20.29 -4.60 3.39
N SER A 136 21.48 -4.05 3.11
CA SER A 136 22.59 -4.75 2.46
C SER A 136 23.47 -5.40 3.51
N TYR A 137 23.71 -6.69 3.36
CA TYR A 137 24.56 -7.50 4.23
C TYR A 137 25.98 -7.54 3.70
N HIS A 138 26.94 -7.28 4.59
CA HIS A 138 28.36 -7.36 4.30
C HIS A 138 29.04 -8.41 5.18
N LEU A 139 29.96 -9.20 4.60
CA LEU A 139 30.70 -10.23 5.35
C LEU A 139 31.70 -9.65 6.35
N MET A 140 32.34 -8.54 5.98
CA MET A 140 33.50 -7.97 6.68
C MET A 140 33.25 -6.56 7.21
N ARG A 141 32.11 -5.97 6.87
CA ARG A 141 31.71 -4.61 7.27
C ARG A 141 30.36 -4.69 7.96
N ARG A 142 29.97 -3.62 8.65
CA ARG A 142 28.63 -3.49 9.19
C ARG A 142 27.60 -3.53 8.05
N ASP A 143 26.47 -4.14 8.33
CA ASP A 143 25.31 -4.07 7.44
C ASP A 143 24.90 -2.63 7.20
N GLU A 144 24.48 -2.35 5.97
CA GLU A 144 24.17 -1.01 5.51
C GLU A 144 22.67 -0.89 5.23
N HIS A 145 22.06 0.18 5.74
CA HIS A 145 20.71 0.55 5.35
C HIS A 145 20.72 1.17 3.97
N LEU A 146 19.89 0.61 3.09
CA LEU A 146 19.73 1.09 1.71
C LEU A 146 18.91 2.37 1.61
N GLY A 147 18.26 2.75 2.72
CA GLY A 147 17.35 3.87 2.89
C GLY A 147 15.88 3.44 2.78
N ILE A 148 14.98 4.41 2.59
CA ILE A 148 13.54 4.21 2.63
C ILE A 148 12.83 4.95 1.49
N ALA A 149 11.74 4.37 1.00
CA ALA A 149 10.81 5.02 0.09
C ALA A 149 9.39 4.90 0.64
N GLN A 150 8.63 5.99 0.59
CA GLN A 150 7.24 6.01 1.03
C GLN A 150 6.32 6.16 -0.18
N ILE A 151 5.29 5.33 -0.23
CA ILE A 151 4.31 5.32 -1.31
C ILE A 151 2.91 5.39 -0.70
N PRO A 152 2.17 6.50 -0.93
CA PRO A 152 0.78 6.62 -0.52
C PRO A 152 -0.12 5.61 -1.26
N LEU A 153 -1.11 5.04 -0.56
CA LEU A 153 -2.07 4.09 -1.18
C LEU A 153 -3.20 4.79 -1.95
N ASP A 154 -3.44 6.07 -1.66
CA ASP A 154 -4.38 6.94 -2.35
C ASP A 154 -3.86 7.41 -3.72
N ASP A 155 -2.57 7.22 -4.03
CA ASP A 155 -2.01 7.57 -5.34
C ASP A 155 -2.55 6.62 -6.43
N PRO A 156 -3.32 7.14 -7.42
CA PRO A 156 -3.93 6.32 -8.48
C PRO A 156 -2.89 5.64 -9.39
N SER A 157 -1.64 6.12 -9.39
CA SER A 157 -0.54 5.53 -10.16
C SER A 157 -0.09 4.18 -9.63
N VAL A 158 -0.26 3.93 -8.32
CA VAL A 158 0.31 2.77 -7.62
C VAL A 158 -0.59 1.54 -7.75
N ASN A 159 -1.87 1.73 -8.07
CA ASN A 159 -2.88 0.68 -7.99
C ASN A 159 -3.12 -0.12 -9.29
N ARG A 160 -2.31 0.11 -10.33
CA ARG A 160 -2.56 -0.43 -11.68
C ARG A 160 -2.02 -1.85 -11.94
N GLY A 161 -1.57 -2.59 -10.92
CA GLY A 161 -1.00 -3.94 -11.07
C GLY A 161 0.29 -4.00 -11.92
N LYS A 162 0.78 -2.84 -12.37
CA LYS A 162 1.98 -2.68 -13.20
C LYS A 162 3.23 -2.79 -12.33
N LEU A 163 4.37 -2.96 -13.00
CA LEU A 163 5.66 -2.90 -12.34
C LEU A 163 5.94 -1.43 -11.95
N ILE A 164 6.20 -1.21 -10.67
CA ILE A 164 6.54 0.09 -10.10
C ILE A 164 7.97 0.01 -9.59
N SER A 165 8.77 1.00 -9.95
CA SER A 165 10.16 1.14 -9.53
C SER A 165 10.28 2.33 -8.59
N THR A 166 10.80 2.12 -7.38
CA THR A 166 11.02 3.19 -6.40
C THR A 166 12.46 3.20 -5.89
N ASN A 167 13.00 4.39 -5.62
CA ASN A 167 14.37 4.58 -5.18
C ASN A 167 14.43 4.63 -3.65
N LEU A 168 15.24 3.75 -3.04
CA LEU A 168 15.47 3.69 -1.60
C LEU A 168 16.56 4.65 -1.11
N ASP A 169 17.23 5.42 -1.99
CA ASP A 169 18.50 6.17 -1.82
C ASP A 169 19.68 5.41 -2.44
N LYS A 170 20.06 4.29 -1.83
CA LYS A 170 21.23 3.50 -2.28
C LYS A 170 20.88 2.30 -3.15
N GLY A 171 19.61 2.13 -3.49
CA GLY A 171 19.11 1.00 -4.28
C GLY A 171 17.75 1.29 -4.88
N ILE A 172 17.32 0.43 -5.79
CA ILE A 172 16.00 0.53 -6.44
C ILE A 172 15.21 -0.74 -6.12
N VAL A 173 13.93 -0.59 -5.82
CA VAL A 173 13.01 -1.71 -5.61
C VAL A 173 11.94 -1.70 -6.68
N ASN A 174 11.76 -2.85 -7.31
CA ASN A 174 10.74 -3.12 -8.31
C ASN A 174 9.66 -4.01 -7.69
N PHE A 175 8.44 -3.54 -7.63
CA PHE A 175 7.32 -4.26 -7.03
C PHE A 175 6.04 -4.10 -7.85
N ARG A 176 5.04 -4.95 -7.59
CA ARG A 176 3.67 -4.79 -8.11
C ARG A 176 2.73 -4.64 -6.94
N LEU A 177 1.81 -3.69 -7.05
CA LEU A 177 0.73 -3.49 -6.09
C LEU A 177 -0.61 -3.68 -6.79
N ASN A 178 -1.45 -4.51 -6.17
CA ASN A 178 -2.87 -4.61 -6.48
C ASN A 178 -3.63 -4.20 -5.22
N TYR A 179 -4.24 -3.03 -5.26
CA TYR A 179 -5.06 -2.45 -4.19
C TYR A 179 -6.22 -1.72 -4.88
N PRO A 180 -7.45 -1.77 -4.34
CA PRO A 180 -8.59 -1.12 -4.98
C PRO A 180 -8.36 0.41 -5.07
N VAL A 181 -8.99 1.07 -6.04
CA VAL A 181 -8.77 2.48 -6.35
C VAL A 181 -10.01 3.28 -6.00
N ALA A 182 -9.84 4.36 -5.23
CA ALA A 182 -10.83 5.42 -5.14
C ALA A 182 -10.69 6.28 -6.39
N GLU A 183 -11.75 6.44 -7.17
CA GLU A 183 -11.71 7.43 -8.23
C GLU A 183 -11.70 8.81 -7.59
N VAL A 184 -10.72 9.64 -7.98
CA VAL A 184 -10.89 11.08 -7.89
C VAL A 184 -11.74 11.40 -9.11
N GLU A 185 -13.01 11.71 -8.87
CA GLU A 185 -13.90 12.26 -9.90
C GLU A 185 -13.22 13.53 -10.42
N GLU A 186 -12.45 13.41 -11.52
CA GLU A 186 -11.91 14.57 -12.21
C GLU A 186 -13.14 15.32 -12.73
N GLU A 187 -13.49 16.44 -12.07
CA GLU A 187 -14.52 17.34 -12.56
C GLU A 187 -14.23 17.59 -14.05
N PRO A 188 -15.18 17.33 -14.96
CA PRO A 188 -14.92 17.47 -16.38
C PRO A 188 -14.47 18.90 -16.64
N GLU A 189 -13.25 19.05 -17.18
CA GLU A 189 -12.73 20.34 -17.63
C GLU A 189 -13.82 21.05 -18.41
N ALA A 190 -14.27 22.19 -17.88
CA ALA A 190 -15.31 23.00 -18.51
C ALA A 190 -14.91 23.21 -19.97
N GLN A 191 -15.75 22.72 -20.88
CA GLN A 191 -15.56 22.89 -22.32
C GLN A 191 -15.26 24.37 -22.58
N HIS A 192 -14.05 24.65 -23.04
CA HIS A 192 -13.69 25.96 -23.57
C HIS A 192 -14.68 26.25 -24.71
N PHE A 193 -15.70 27.06 -24.43
CA PHE A 193 -16.56 27.62 -25.46
C PHE A 193 -15.66 28.42 -26.40
N LEU A 194 -15.53 27.97 -27.64
CA LEU A 194 -14.97 28.76 -28.75
C LEU A 194 -15.82 30.03 -28.87
N SER A 195 -15.32 31.14 -28.35
CA SER A 195 -15.93 32.46 -28.48
C SER A 195 -15.68 33.03 -29.88
N ASP A 196 -16.22 32.38 -30.91
CA ASP A 196 -16.23 32.89 -32.28
C ASP A 196 -17.59 33.53 -32.60
N TYR A 197 -18.15 34.29 -31.65
CA TYR A 197 -19.25 35.21 -31.94
C TYR A 197 -18.70 36.40 -32.71
N ARG A 198 -18.66 36.25 -34.03
CA ARG A 198 -18.50 37.36 -34.96
C ARG A 198 -19.82 38.11 -35.02
N TYR A 199 -19.86 39.31 -34.44
CA TYR A 199 -20.96 40.24 -34.68
C TYR A 199 -21.03 40.52 -36.20
N PRO A 200 -22.19 40.36 -36.85
CA PRO A 200 -22.39 40.96 -38.14
C PRO A 200 -22.42 42.48 -37.96
N ASP A 201 -21.52 43.18 -38.63
CA ASP A 201 -21.60 44.62 -38.82
C ASP A 201 -22.84 44.91 -39.68
N ASP A 202 -24.01 45.00 -39.05
CA ASP A 202 -25.24 45.40 -39.73
C ASP A 202 -25.46 46.90 -39.51
N GLU A 203 -24.79 47.69 -40.36
CA GLU A 203 -25.23 49.03 -40.70
C GLU A 203 -26.49 48.95 -41.58
N SER A 204 -27.68 48.95 -41.00
CA SER A 204 -28.90 49.20 -41.79
C SER A 204 -30.00 49.94 -41.01
N GLN A 205 -29.94 51.27 -41.18
CA GLN A 205 -31.06 52.20 -41.40
C GLN A 205 -32.29 52.09 -40.49
N TYR A 206 -32.35 53.00 -39.51
CA TYR A 206 -33.59 53.45 -38.90
C TYR A 206 -34.46 54.17 -39.96
N GLU A 207 -35.45 53.49 -40.54
CA GLU A 207 -36.59 54.17 -41.19
C GLU A 207 -37.56 54.67 -40.12
N GLU A 208 -37.45 55.95 -39.79
CA GLU A 208 -38.41 56.70 -38.99
C GLU A 208 -39.69 56.93 -39.82
N LYS A 209 -40.65 56.01 -39.72
CA LYS A 209 -42.00 56.22 -40.28
C LYS A 209 -42.90 56.97 -39.29
N MET A 210 -42.94 58.26 -39.53
CA MET A 210 -43.92 59.25 -39.05
C MET A 210 -45.35 58.70 -39.05
N TYR A 211 -46.03 58.70 -37.90
CA TYR A 211 -47.49 58.74 -37.86
C TYR A 211 -47.94 60.16 -37.53
N GLY A 212 -48.46 60.80 -38.58
CA GLY A 212 -49.12 62.09 -38.50
C GLY A 212 -50.41 62.03 -37.70
N LYS A 213 -50.61 63.09 -36.91
CA LYS A 213 -51.90 63.63 -36.48
C LYS A 213 -52.95 63.50 -37.59
N ASN A 214 -54.16 63.11 -37.22
CA ASN A 214 -55.36 63.78 -37.70
C ASN A 214 -56.40 63.85 -36.59
N VAL A 215 -56.69 65.09 -36.20
CA VAL A 215 -57.90 65.54 -35.53
C VAL A 215 -59.01 65.55 -36.57
N VAL A 216 -60.19 65.03 -36.25
CA VAL A 216 -61.44 65.44 -36.89
C VAL A 216 -62.48 65.65 -35.79
N VAL A 217 -63.21 66.75 -36.02
CA VAL A 217 -64.19 67.50 -35.22
C VAL A 217 -65.39 66.67 -34.76
#